data_AF-Q6YPW3-F1
#
_entry.id   AF-Q6YPW3-F1
#
_cell.length_a   1.000
_cell.length_b   1.000
_cell.length_c   1.000
_cell.angle_alpha   90.00
_cell.angle_beta   90.00
_cell.angle_gamma   90.00
#
_symmetry.space_group_name_H-M   'P 1'
#
loop_
_entity.id
_entity.type
_entity.pdbx_description
1 polymer ?
#
loop_
_entity_poly.entity_id
_entity_poly.type
_entity_poly.pdbx_seq_one_letter_code
_entity_poly.pdbx_strand_id
1 'polypeptide(L)'
;MKIVNLEGKIICQDPASRLQKFLYTNLEKNFWKRCLLKILITKPISWLVNLYFYSPWSRQYALKIIEQHQIDLNLFEKQKFSSYNDFFTRKYKELAIPQDNFAFISPCESKLSIYPITKKALYCIKETNYSLVDLLQNPTLAQEYEEGYLLIFRLEPHDYHRYLFVDEGFFQMIPCKIKGKLHTVNPIAFESFDVFKTNTREYSILQTKNFGKIVQIEVGATLVGKIQNHPLQTFSKGQEKGYFDTGGSTIIILVKKNIVSFDPRILEHTQKRYETQIPILTVIGKKITPTKPHPITYKSFSEPITPQPKSNQNSNCTTQANHKESEVQTLE
;
A
#
# COMPACT_ATOMS: atom_id res chain seq x y z
N MET A 1 -4.50 9.87 0.98
CA MET A 1 -3.83 9.83 2.30
C MET A 1 -2.56 10.68 2.18
N LYS A 2 -2.17 11.46 3.20
CA LYS A 2 -0.89 12.18 3.15
C LYS A 2 0.25 11.20 3.43
N ILE A 3 1.39 11.41 2.77
CA ILE A 3 2.62 10.64 3.00
C ILE A 3 3.59 11.52 3.78
N VAL A 4 4.09 11.00 4.89
CA VAL A 4 5.07 11.67 5.77
C VAL A 4 6.35 10.83 5.89
N ASN A 5 7.47 11.45 6.21
CA ASN A 5 8.65 10.70 6.65
C ASN A 5 8.49 10.24 8.11
N LEU A 6 9.49 9.54 8.65
CA LEU A 6 9.46 9.03 10.02
C LEU A 6 9.38 10.15 11.08
N GLU A 7 9.91 11.34 10.77
CA GLU A 7 9.85 12.54 11.61
C GLU A 7 8.52 13.31 11.49
N GLY A 8 7.60 12.86 10.64
CA GLY A 8 6.28 13.48 10.46
C GLY A 8 6.24 14.64 9.46
N LYS A 9 7.35 14.94 8.77
CA LYS A 9 7.39 15.93 7.69
C LYS A 9 6.64 15.39 6.48
N ILE A 10 5.72 16.19 5.95
CA ILE A 10 4.93 15.83 4.78
C ILE A 10 5.83 15.79 3.55
N ILE A 11 5.89 14.64 2.89
CA ILE A 11 6.59 14.41 1.62
C ILE A 11 5.64 14.64 0.46
N CYS A 12 4.41 14.12 0.57
CA CYS A 12 3.40 14.24 -0.48
C CYS A 12 2.00 14.39 0.13
N GLN A 13 1.26 15.40 -0.31
CA GLN A 13 -0.12 15.64 0.18
C GLN A 13 -1.18 14.92 -0.64
N ASP A 14 -0.89 14.62 -1.91
CA ASP A 14 -1.84 13.99 -2.82
C ASP A 14 -1.11 13.13 -3.88
N PRO A 15 -0.93 11.83 -3.63
CA PRO A 15 -0.17 10.95 -4.52
C PRO A 15 -0.93 10.60 -5.82
N ALA A 16 -2.22 10.93 -5.92
CA ALA A 16 -3.01 10.58 -7.10
C ALA A 16 -2.60 11.44 -8.30
N SER A 17 -2.23 10.78 -9.40
CA SER A 17 -1.85 11.47 -10.63
C SER A 17 -3.02 12.30 -11.19
N ARG A 18 -2.73 13.36 -11.96
CA ARG A 18 -3.77 14.17 -12.65
C ARG A 18 -4.69 13.31 -13.51
N LEU A 19 -4.14 12.28 -14.16
CA LEU A 19 -4.90 11.32 -14.96
C LEU A 19 -5.81 10.44 -14.09
N GLN A 20 -5.31 9.96 -12.95
CA GLN A 20 -6.14 9.21 -12.00
C GLN A 20 -7.27 10.10 -11.47
N LYS A 21 -6.99 11.33 -11.06
CA LYS A 21 -8.02 12.29 -10.66
C LYS A 21 -9.02 12.51 -11.80
N PHE A 22 -8.58 12.73 -13.03
CA PHE A 22 -9.48 12.92 -14.17
C PHE A 22 -10.36 11.70 -14.48
N LEU A 23 -9.78 10.50 -14.46
CA LEU A 23 -10.48 9.24 -14.75
C LEU A 23 -11.50 8.90 -13.66
N TYR A 24 -11.17 9.19 -12.39
CA TYR A 24 -12.00 8.82 -11.25
C TYR A 24 -12.93 9.93 -10.74
N THR A 25 -12.70 11.20 -11.08
CA THR A 25 -13.62 12.30 -10.75
C THR A 25 -14.84 12.32 -11.65
N ASN A 26 -16.01 12.57 -11.05
CA ASN A 26 -17.30 12.64 -11.75
C ASN A 26 -17.69 11.37 -12.51
N LEU A 27 -17.16 10.19 -12.10
CA LEU A 27 -17.56 8.90 -12.66
C LEU A 27 -19.08 8.71 -12.60
N GLU A 28 -19.72 9.08 -11.49
CA GLU A 28 -21.18 9.04 -11.31
C GLU A 28 -21.96 9.97 -12.25
N LYS A 29 -21.33 10.96 -12.87
CA LYS A 29 -22.02 11.92 -13.75
C LYS A 29 -21.75 11.70 -15.23
N ASN A 30 -20.69 10.95 -15.59
CA ASN A 30 -20.24 10.83 -16.97
C ASN A 30 -20.23 9.35 -17.44
N PHE A 31 -21.27 8.97 -18.18
CA PHE A 31 -21.45 7.63 -18.74
C PHE A 31 -20.24 7.17 -19.58
N TRP A 32 -19.69 8.04 -20.43
CA TRP A 32 -18.55 7.71 -21.29
C TRP A 32 -17.29 7.38 -20.49
N LYS A 33 -17.02 8.12 -19.39
CA LYS A 33 -15.90 7.78 -18.49
C LYS A 33 -16.08 6.42 -17.84
N ARG A 34 -17.31 6.04 -17.47
CA ARG A 34 -17.60 4.70 -16.90
C ARG A 34 -17.36 3.61 -17.93
N CYS A 35 -17.85 3.80 -19.16
CA CYS A 35 -17.63 2.85 -20.25
C CYS A 35 -16.15 2.70 -20.58
N LEU A 36 -15.42 3.81 -20.70
CA LEU A 36 -13.97 3.80 -20.90
C LEU A 36 -13.24 3.06 -19.77
N LEU A 37 -13.56 3.37 -18.52
CA LEU A 37 -12.95 2.69 -17.37
C LEU A 37 -13.26 1.19 -17.37
N LYS A 38 -14.50 0.80 -17.68
CA LYS A 38 -14.92 -0.61 -17.79
C LYS A 38 -14.16 -1.35 -18.87
N ILE A 39 -13.88 -0.69 -19.99
CA ILE A 39 -13.05 -1.22 -21.08
C ILE A 39 -11.60 -1.37 -20.60
N LEU A 40 -11.00 -0.31 -20.05
CA LEU A 40 -9.61 -0.29 -19.57
C LEU A 40 -9.31 -1.36 -18.51
N ILE A 41 -10.30 -1.75 -17.70
CA ILE A 41 -10.12 -2.77 -16.67
C ILE A 41 -10.35 -4.21 -17.14
N THR A 42 -10.56 -4.44 -18.44
CA THR A 42 -10.80 -5.78 -18.97
C THR A 42 -9.51 -6.60 -19.10
N LYS A 43 -9.62 -7.93 -19.00
CA LYS A 43 -8.51 -8.88 -19.17
C LYS A 43 -7.71 -8.73 -20.49
N PRO A 44 -8.30 -8.51 -21.67
CA PRO A 44 -7.52 -8.30 -22.88
C PRO A 44 -6.69 -7.01 -22.84
N ILE A 45 -7.25 -5.90 -22.34
CA ILE A 45 -6.50 -4.64 -22.24
C ILE A 45 -5.39 -4.74 -21.21
N SER A 46 -5.68 -5.35 -20.07
CA SER A 46 -4.71 -5.78 -19.08
C SER A 46 -3.54 -6.57 -19.67
N TRP A 47 -3.84 -7.55 -20.52
CA TRP A 47 -2.82 -8.35 -21.21
C TRP A 47 -1.99 -7.52 -22.19
N LEU A 48 -2.61 -6.61 -22.96
CA LEU A 48 -1.91 -5.69 -23.86
C LEU A 48 -0.99 -4.72 -23.11
N VAL A 49 -1.47 -4.15 -22.01
CA VAL A 49 -0.67 -3.28 -21.15
C VAL A 49 0.51 -4.05 -20.55
N ASN A 50 0.29 -5.28 -20.12
CA ASN A 50 1.36 -6.14 -19.67
C ASN A 50 2.38 -6.36 -20.80
N LEU A 51 1.94 -6.74 -22.00
CA LEU A 51 2.84 -6.94 -23.15
C LEU A 51 3.67 -5.68 -23.46
N TYR A 52 3.05 -4.49 -23.41
CA TYR A 52 3.76 -3.23 -23.56
C TYR A 52 4.87 -3.07 -22.51
N PHE A 53 4.60 -3.32 -21.23
CA PHE A 53 5.59 -3.16 -20.15
C PHE A 53 6.76 -4.14 -20.22
N TYR A 54 6.62 -5.28 -20.88
CA TYR A 54 7.73 -6.19 -21.16
C TYR A 54 8.48 -5.82 -22.45
N SER A 55 7.88 -5.01 -23.33
CA SER A 55 8.48 -4.60 -24.60
C SER A 55 9.55 -3.52 -24.43
N PRO A 56 10.53 -3.42 -25.35
CA PRO A 56 11.52 -2.34 -25.34
C PRO A 56 10.94 -0.93 -25.45
N TRP A 57 9.74 -0.79 -26.00
CA TRP A 57 9.06 0.50 -26.14
C TRP A 57 8.67 1.12 -24.80
N SER A 58 8.55 0.32 -23.75
CA SER A 58 8.30 0.80 -22.39
C SER A 58 9.56 1.31 -21.68
N ARG A 59 10.76 1.13 -22.26
CA ARG A 59 12.02 1.63 -21.69
C ARG A 59 12.00 3.14 -21.46
N GLN A 60 11.41 3.91 -22.37
CA GLN A 60 11.32 5.36 -22.22
C GLN A 60 10.50 5.76 -20.99
N TYR A 61 9.49 4.96 -20.64
CA TYR A 61 8.71 5.16 -19.43
C TYR A 61 9.55 4.91 -18.17
N ALA A 62 10.40 3.89 -18.16
CA ALA A 62 11.35 3.64 -17.07
C ALA A 62 12.31 4.82 -16.87
N LEU A 63 12.93 5.33 -17.95
CA LEU A 63 13.85 6.47 -17.88
C LEU A 63 13.17 7.72 -17.31
N LYS A 64 11.95 8.00 -17.74
CA LYS A 64 11.16 9.11 -17.19
C LYS A 64 10.91 8.96 -15.69
N ILE A 65 10.59 7.75 -15.22
CA ILE A 65 10.38 7.51 -13.78
C ILE A 65 11.69 7.67 -12.99
N ILE A 66 12.80 7.18 -13.52
CA ILE A 66 14.14 7.32 -12.90
C ILE A 66 14.48 8.81 -12.72
N GLU A 67 14.29 9.62 -13.76
CA GLU A 67 14.55 11.06 -13.73
C GLU A 67 13.60 11.80 -12.78
N GLN A 68 12.29 11.56 -12.90
CA GLN A 68 11.27 12.24 -12.11
C GLN A 68 11.41 11.97 -10.61
N HIS A 69 11.83 10.77 -10.23
CA HIS A 69 11.99 10.35 -8.84
C HIS A 69 13.45 10.35 -8.36
N GLN A 70 14.38 10.84 -9.19
CA GLN A 70 15.82 10.94 -8.88
C GLN A 70 16.40 9.63 -8.33
N ILE A 71 16.08 8.51 -8.99
CA ILE A 71 16.47 7.18 -8.53
C ILE A 71 17.96 6.97 -8.78
N ASP A 72 18.74 6.74 -7.72
CA ASP A 72 20.16 6.43 -7.82
C ASP A 72 20.37 5.01 -8.38
N LEU A 73 20.79 4.94 -9.65
CA LEU A 73 21.03 3.68 -10.34
C LEU A 73 22.27 2.94 -9.82
N ASN A 74 23.17 3.61 -9.09
CA ASN A 74 24.38 2.98 -8.59
C ASN A 74 24.12 1.91 -7.53
N LEU A 75 22.96 1.98 -6.88
CA LEU A 75 22.51 1.04 -5.85
C LEU A 75 22.06 -0.32 -6.43
N PHE A 76 21.76 -0.40 -7.74
CA PHE A 76 21.18 -1.58 -8.37
C PHE A 76 22.19 -2.35 -9.22
N GLU A 77 22.03 -3.67 -9.30
CA GLU A 77 22.89 -4.58 -10.10
C GLU A 77 22.97 -4.14 -11.57
N LYS A 78 21.82 -3.73 -12.12
CA LYS A 78 21.69 -3.20 -13.48
C LYS A 78 21.49 -1.69 -13.44
N GLN A 79 22.20 -0.99 -14.32
CA GLN A 79 22.03 0.46 -14.57
C GLN A 79 21.32 0.75 -15.89
N LYS A 80 21.17 -0.26 -16.75
CA LYS A 80 20.48 -0.18 -18.04
C LYS A 80 19.36 -1.19 -18.06
N PHE A 81 18.16 -0.73 -18.39
CA PHE A 81 16.96 -1.55 -18.43
C PHE A 81 16.43 -1.68 -19.85
N SER A 82 16.07 -2.90 -20.22
CA SER A 82 15.55 -3.24 -21.55
C SER A 82 14.08 -2.86 -21.71
N SER A 83 13.30 -2.84 -20.62
CA SER A 83 11.88 -2.52 -20.59
C SER A 83 11.49 -1.90 -19.24
N TYR A 84 10.24 -1.44 -19.10
CA TYR A 84 9.74 -0.97 -17.82
C TYR A 84 9.68 -2.09 -16.79
N ASN A 85 9.29 -3.31 -17.18
CA ASN A 85 9.27 -4.43 -16.23
C ASN A 85 10.68 -4.82 -15.74
N ASP A 86 11.70 -4.72 -16.59
CA ASP A 86 13.11 -4.94 -16.21
C ASP A 86 13.56 -3.90 -15.16
N PHE A 87 13.16 -2.63 -15.30
CA PHE A 87 13.36 -1.60 -14.27
C PHE A 87 12.53 -1.84 -13.01
N PHE A 88 11.27 -2.22 -13.17
CA PHE A 88 10.33 -2.44 -12.07
C PHE A 88 10.79 -3.57 -11.14
N THR A 89 11.38 -4.60 -11.74
CA THR A 89 11.94 -5.77 -11.05
C THR A 89 13.45 -5.67 -10.82
N ARG A 90 14.03 -4.47 -10.84
CA ARG A 90 15.45 -4.21 -10.52
C ARG A 90 15.85 -4.84 -9.18
N LYS A 91 17.13 -5.15 -9.02
CA LYS A 91 17.72 -5.73 -7.79
C LYS A 91 18.78 -4.81 -7.23
N TYR A 92 18.79 -4.63 -5.90
CA TYR A 92 19.89 -3.96 -5.21
C TYR A 92 21.18 -4.79 -5.32
N LYS A 93 22.34 -4.13 -5.44
CA LYS A 93 23.65 -4.80 -5.40
C LYS A 93 23.93 -5.41 -4.03
N GLU A 94 23.64 -4.63 -2.99
CA GLU A 94 23.87 -4.98 -1.61
C GLU A 94 22.77 -4.36 -0.76
N LEU A 95 22.36 -5.11 0.27
CA LEU A 95 21.35 -4.69 1.22
C LEU A 95 21.94 -4.84 2.63
N ALA A 96 22.06 -3.73 3.35
CA ALA A 96 22.61 -3.71 4.70
C ALA A 96 21.57 -4.24 5.70
N ILE A 97 21.61 -5.55 5.98
CA ILE A 97 20.71 -6.20 6.93
C ILE A 97 21.09 -5.77 8.35
N PRO A 98 20.17 -5.21 9.15
CA PRO A 98 20.46 -4.84 10.53
C PRO A 98 20.93 -6.05 11.37
N GLN A 99 22.06 -5.89 12.07
CA GLN A 99 22.67 -6.95 12.89
C GLN A 99 21.85 -7.30 14.14
N ASP A 100 20.98 -6.41 14.62
CA ASP A 100 20.11 -6.67 15.78
C ASP A 100 19.07 -7.76 15.42
N ASN A 101 19.24 -8.94 16.00
CA ASN A 101 18.34 -10.08 15.81
C ASN A 101 16.91 -9.81 16.32
N PHE A 102 16.73 -8.88 17.27
CA PHE A 102 15.41 -8.53 17.81
C PHE A 102 14.74 -7.37 17.09
N ALA A 103 15.42 -6.75 16.11
CA ALA A 103 14.84 -5.69 15.29
C ALA A 103 13.83 -6.25 14.28
N PHE A 104 12.60 -5.73 14.29
CA PHE A 104 11.59 -6.00 13.28
C PHE A 104 11.77 -5.03 12.11
N ILE A 105 12.17 -5.56 10.95
CA ILE A 105 12.54 -4.77 9.77
C ILE A 105 11.37 -4.63 8.79
N SER A 106 11.37 -3.58 7.97
CA SER A 106 10.48 -3.46 6.82
C SER A 106 10.85 -4.48 5.74
N PRO A 107 9.89 -5.25 5.19
CA PRO A 107 10.16 -6.22 4.14
C PRO A 107 10.39 -5.57 2.78
N CYS A 108 9.97 -4.33 2.58
CA CYS A 108 10.09 -3.58 1.34
C CYS A 108 10.14 -2.08 1.60
N GLU A 109 10.59 -1.32 0.60
CA GLU A 109 10.38 0.12 0.54
C GLU A 109 8.89 0.39 0.31
N SER A 110 8.29 1.27 1.12
CA SER A 110 6.83 1.43 1.12
C SER A 110 6.33 2.66 1.85
N LYS A 111 5.02 2.85 1.73
CA LYS A 111 4.19 3.76 2.50
C LYS A 111 3.47 2.90 3.53
N LEU A 112 3.97 2.91 4.77
CA LEU A 112 3.57 2.04 5.86
C LEU A 112 2.40 2.64 6.66
N SER A 113 1.41 1.80 6.95
CA SER A 113 0.41 2.01 7.99
C SER A 113 0.33 0.80 8.91
N ILE A 114 0.14 1.00 10.21
CA ILE A 114 0.03 -0.08 11.20
C ILE A 114 -1.28 0.05 11.95
N TYR A 115 -2.12 -0.98 11.88
CA TYR A 115 -3.43 -1.01 12.53
C TYR A 115 -3.52 -2.11 13.59
N PRO A 116 -4.15 -1.86 14.74
CA PRO A 116 -4.51 -2.94 15.66
C PRO A 116 -5.60 -3.82 15.02
N ILE A 117 -5.53 -5.13 15.27
CA ILE A 117 -6.50 -6.08 14.75
C ILE A 117 -7.68 -6.21 15.71
N THR A 118 -8.88 -5.89 15.23
CA THR A 118 -10.13 -6.12 15.97
C THR A 118 -11.15 -6.87 15.11
N LYS A 119 -12.08 -7.59 15.75
CA LYS A 119 -13.09 -8.43 15.08
C LYS A 119 -13.92 -7.73 14.01
N LYS A 120 -14.20 -6.43 14.21
CA LYS A 120 -15.08 -5.63 13.34
C LYS A 120 -14.32 -4.63 12.47
N ALA A 121 -12.99 -4.62 12.52
CA ALA A 121 -12.19 -3.69 11.74
C ALA A 121 -12.24 -4.04 10.25
N LEU A 122 -12.37 -2.99 9.42
CA LEU A 122 -12.19 -3.04 7.98
C LEU A 122 -10.93 -2.27 7.62
N TYR A 123 -10.09 -2.86 6.78
CA TYR A 123 -8.84 -2.27 6.31
C TYR A 123 -8.97 -1.94 4.83
N CYS A 124 -8.73 -0.67 4.47
CA CYS A 124 -8.72 -0.26 3.07
C CYS A 124 -7.40 -0.68 2.42
N ILE A 125 -7.47 -1.64 1.51
CA ILE A 125 -6.33 -2.16 0.76
C ILE A 125 -6.65 -1.99 -0.72
N LYS A 126 -5.93 -1.08 -1.37
CA LYS A 126 -6.09 -0.76 -2.80
C LYS A 126 -7.54 -0.40 -3.14
N GLU A 127 -8.11 0.52 -2.37
CA GLU A 127 -9.48 1.05 -2.51
C GLU A 127 -10.60 0.04 -2.22
N THR A 128 -10.27 -1.16 -1.71
CA THR A 128 -11.26 -2.14 -1.26
C THR A 128 -11.13 -2.34 0.24
N ASN A 129 -12.25 -2.29 0.96
CA ASN A 129 -12.31 -2.61 2.37
C ASN A 129 -12.33 -4.12 2.57
N TYR A 130 -11.48 -4.63 3.46
CA TYR A 130 -11.47 -6.04 3.83
C TYR A 130 -11.56 -6.21 5.35
N SER A 131 -12.36 -7.17 5.81
CA SER A 131 -12.10 -7.77 7.12
C SER A 131 -10.87 -8.67 7.05
N LEU A 132 -10.33 -9.06 8.20
CA LEU A 132 -9.22 -10.02 8.24
C LEU A 132 -9.63 -11.40 7.68
N VAL A 133 -10.89 -11.80 7.92
CA VAL A 133 -11.46 -13.03 7.38
C VAL A 133 -11.51 -12.97 5.85
N ASP A 134 -11.91 -11.84 5.28
CA ASP A 134 -11.93 -11.66 3.83
C ASP A 134 -10.52 -11.78 3.24
N LEU A 135 -9.51 -11.19 3.89
CA LEU A 135 -8.11 -11.26 3.44
C LEU A 135 -7.57 -12.69 3.43
N LEU A 136 -7.85 -13.47 4.47
CA LEU A 136 -7.27 -14.81 4.62
C LEU A 136 -8.14 -15.91 4.00
N GLN A 137 -9.44 -15.67 3.80
CA GLN A 137 -10.44 -16.73 3.53
C GLN A 137 -10.35 -17.90 4.51
N ASN A 138 -9.93 -17.61 5.74
CA ASN A 138 -9.70 -18.59 6.80
C ASN A 138 -10.05 -17.95 8.16
N PRO A 139 -11.29 -18.12 8.65
CA PRO A 139 -11.75 -17.53 9.90
C PRO A 139 -10.93 -17.96 11.11
N THR A 140 -10.54 -19.24 11.18
CA THR A 140 -9.73 -19.79 12.28
C THR A 140 -8.36 -19.12 12.35
N LEU A 141 -7.70 -18.96 11.20
CA LEU A 141 -6.42 -18.26 11.14
C LEU A 141 -6.59 -16.78 11.48
N ALA A 142 -7.64 -16.12 11.00
CA ALA A 142 -7.91 -14.72 11.32
C ALA A 142 -8.06 -14.50 12.84
N GLN A 143 -8.76 -15.40 13.53
CA GLN A 143 -8.96 -15.34 14.96
C GLN A 143 -7.65 -15.41 15.76
N GLU A 144 -6.64 -16.15 15.27
CA GLU A 144 -5.33 -16.25 15.94
C GLU A 144 -4.57 -14.92 16.02
N TYR A 145 -4.93 -13.93 15.20
CA TYR A 145 -4.28 -12.62 15.14
C TYR A 145 -5.12 -11.50 15.73
N GLU A 146 -6.26 -11.81 16.36
CA GLU A 146 -7.03 -10.83 17.12
C GLU A 146 -6.17 -10.15 18.19
N GLU A 147 -6.39 -8.85 18.38
CA GLU A 147 -5.61 -7.97 19.26
C GLU A 147 -4.13 -7.83 18.87
N GLY A 148 -3.71 -8.45 17.76
CA GLY A 148 -2.41 -8.25 17.14
C GLY A 148 -2.34 -6.98 16.30
N TYR A 149 -1.41 -6.98 15.35
CA TYR A 149 -1.19 -5.86 14.44
C TYR A 149 -1.21 -6.32 12.98
N LEU A 150 -1.84 -5.49 12.14
CA LEU A 150 -1.84 -5.59 10.69
C LEU A 150 -1.04 -4.43 10.13
N LEU A 151 0.07 -4.74 9.46
CA LEU A 151 0.95 -3.78 8.82
C LEU A 151 0.66 -3.78 7.33
N ILE A 152 0.33 -2.61 6.76
CA ILE A 152 0.11 -2.43 5.32
C ILE A 152 1.29 -1.66 4.76
N PHE A 153 2.06 -2.32 3.89
CA PHE A 153 3.16 -1.73 3.14
C PHE A 153 2.67 -1.50 1.71
N ARG A 154 2.26 -0.26 1.40
CA ARG A 154 1.83 0.12 0.05
C ARG A 154 3.03 0.57 -0.77
N LEU A 155 3.24 -0.02 -1.94
CA LEU A 155 4.30 0.37 -2.86
C LEU A 155 3.72 1.19 -4.01
N GLU A 156 4.40 2.28 -4.35
CA GLU A 156 4.14 3.11 -5.51
C GLU A 156 4.97 2.64 -6.71
N PRO A 157 4.56 2.98 -7.96
CA PRO A 157 5.19 2.43 -9.16
C PRO A 157 6.70 2.66 -9.31
N HIS A 158 7.27 3.64 -8.61
CA HIS A 158 8.71 3.95 -8.63
C HIS A 158 9.50 3.24 -7.52
N ASP A 159 8.82 2.69 -6.51
CA ASP A 159 9.45 2.02 -5.38
C ASP A 159 10.16 0.73 -5.84
N TYR A 160 10.88 0.10 -4.91
CA TYR A 160 11.47 -1.21 -5.13
C TYR A 160 10.45 -2.33 -4.90
N HIS A 161 10.09 -3.08 -5.94
CA HIS A 161 8.99 -4.06 -5.93
C HIS A 161 9.39 -5.49 -5.57
N ARG A 162 10.54 -5.68 -4.92
CA ARG A 162 10.95 -6.95 -4.33
C ARG A 162 10.81 -6.87 -2.82
N TYR A 163 10.48 -7.99 -2.19
CA TYR A 163 10.14 -8.03 -0.78
C TYR A 163 10.85 -9.18 -0.08
N LEU A 164 11.18 -8.94 1.18
CA LEU A 164 12.09 -9.74 1.98
C LEU A 164 11.35 -10.44 3.13
N PHE A 165 12.01 -11.42 3.75
CA PHE A 165 11.61 -11.95 5.04
C PHE A 165 12.07 -11.00 6.17
N VAL A 166 11.18 -10.80 7.16
CA VAL A 166 11.47 -9.91 8.30
C VAL A 166 12.38 -10.54 9.37
N ASP A 167 12.55 -11.86 9.32
CA ASP A 167 13.31 -12.65 10.29
C ASP A 167 13.75 -13.98 9.66
N GLU A 168 14.59 -14.74 10.36
CA GLU A 168 14.92 -16.12 9.98
C GLU A 168 13.84 -17.12 10.44
N GLY A 169 13.66 -18.21 9.69
CA GLY A 169 12.60 -19.18 9.98
C GLY A 169 12.31 -20.17 8.85
N PHE A 170 11.09 -20.71 8.88
CA PHE A 170 10.60 -21.67 7.89
C PHE A 170 9.11 -21.51 7.59
N PHE A 171 8.69 -21.99 6.42
CA PHE A 171 7.28 -22.02 6.03
C PHE A 171 6.55 -23.11 6.80
N GLN A 172 5.48 -22.76 7.52
CA GLN A 172 4.69 -23.74 8.28
C GLN A 172 3.83 -24.62 7.36
N MET A 173 3.46 -24.10 6.20
CA MET A 173 2.66 -24.79 5.20
C MET A 173 2.90 -24.21 3.81
N ILE A 174 2.42 -24.92 2.79
CA ILE A 174 2.42 -24.44 1.41
C ILE A 174 1.66 -23.11 1.33
N PRO A 175 2.19 -22.09 0.64
CA PRO A 175 1.51 -20.81 0.46
C PRO A 175 0.10 -20.96 -0.12
N CYS A 176 -0.86 -20.22 0.45
CA CYS A 176 -2.24 -20.23 -0.01
C CYS A 176 -2.47 -19.14 -1.05
N LYS A 177 -2.92 -19.53 -2.24
CA LYS A 177 -3.24 -18.63 -3.35
C LYS A 177 -4.73 -18.36 -3.41
N ILE A 178 -5.12 -17.10 -3.30
CA ILE A 178 -6.50 -16.65 -3.42
C ILE A 178 -6.66 -15.86 -4.72
N LYS A 179 -7.46 -16.42 -5.63
CA LYS A 179 -7.78 -15.74 -6.89
C LYS A 179 -8.69 -14.54 -6.64
N GLY A 180 -8.28 -13.38 -7.15
CA GLY A 180 -9.12 -12.19 -7.16
C GLY A 180 -10.31 -12.37 -8.09
N LYS A 181 -11.44 -11.80 -7.71
CA LYS A 181 -12.62 -11.71 -8.55
C LYS A 181 -12.70 -10.28 -9.12
N LEU A 182 -12.63 -10.19 -10.45
CA LEU A 182 -12.93 -8.95 -11.17
C LEU A 182 -14.44 -8.83 -11.30
N HIS A 183 -15.15 -8.56 -10.21
CA HIS A 183 -16.54 -8.14 -10.35
C HIS A 183 -16.57 -6.68 -10.81
N THR A 184 -17.32 -6.41 -11.88
CA THR A 184 -17.46 -5.07 -12.44
C THR A 184 -18.09 -4.16 -11.41
N VAL A 185 -17.40 -3.05 -11.11
CA VAL A 185 -17.95 -1.91 -10.39
C VAL A 185 -19.30 -1.52 -10.96
N ASN A 186 -20.26 -1.32 -10.07
CA ASN A 186 -21.30 -0.34 -10.27
C ASN A 186 -21.12 0.77 -9.24
N PRO A 187 -20.98 2.05 -9.62
CA PRO A 187 -21.10 3.15 -8.66
C PRO A 187 -22.55 3.62 -8.43
N ILE A 188 -23.58 3.09 -9.12
CA ILE A 188 -24.98 3.50 -8.89
C ILE A 188 -25.96 2.35 -9.18
N ALA A 189 -25.82 1.18 -8.55
CA ALA A 189 -27.01 0.32 -8.42
C ALA A 189 -27.00 -0.43 -7.10
N PHE A 190 -27.98 -0.04 -6.29
CA PHE A 190 -28.54 -0.72 -5.15
C PHE A 190 -27.62 -0.89 -3.94
N GLU A 191 -28.02 -0.24 -2.84
CA GLU A 191 -27.53 -0.43 -1.45
C GLU A 191 -27.63 -1.89 -0.93
N SER A 192 -27.93 -2.86 -1.80
CA SER A 192 -28.18 -4.26 -1.46
C SER A 192 -27.28 -5.28 -2.17
N PHE A 193 -26.29 -4.87 -2.97
CA PHE A 193 -25.36 -5.81 -3.61
C PHE A 193 -23.89 -5.39 -3.52
N ASP A 194 -23.16 -6.09 -2.66
CA ASP A 194 -21.71 -6.01 -2.50
C ASP A 194 -20.97 -6.61 -3.72
N VAL A 195 -20.76 -5.78 -4.75
CA VAL A 195 -20.01 -6.15 -5.95
C VAL A 195 -18.55 -5.67 -5.83
N PHE A 196 -17.81 -6.28 -4.90
CA PHE A 196 -16.40 -5.92 -4.66
C PHE A 196 -15.46 -6.53 -5.71
N LYS A 197 -14.57 -5.70 -6.26
CA LYS A 197 -13.34 -6.18 -6.90
C LYS A 197 -12.43 -6.72 -5.80
N THR A 198 -12.15 -8.02 -5.84
CA THR A 198 -11.15 -8.61 -4.95
C THR A 198 -9.83 -8.77 -5.69
N ASN A 199 -8.75 -8.35 -5.07
CA ASN A 199 -7.41 -8.53 -5.61
C ASN A 199 -6.97 -10.00 -5.49
N THR A 200 -6.22 -10.47 -6.49
CA THR A 200 -5.46 -11.72 -6.35
C THR A 200 -4.41 -11.51 -5.28
N ARG A 201 -4.31 -12.47 -4.38
CA ARG A 201 -3.36 -12.43 -3.28
C ARG A 201 -2.86 -13.81 -2.95
N GLU A 202 -1.69 -13.85 -2.34
CA GLU A 202 -1.07 -15.06 -1.84
C GLU A 202 -0.65 -14.78 -0.40
N TYR A 203 -0.83 -15.73 0.51
CA TYR A 203 -0.31 -15.60 1.85
C TYR A 203 0.51 -16.82 2.26
N SER A 204 1.54 -16.55 3.05
CA SER A 204 2.42 -17.56 3.63
C SER A 204 2.36 -17.47 5.15
N ILE A 205 2.21 -18.61 5.81
CA ILE A 205 2.33 -18.72 7.25
C ILE A 205 3.78 -19.09 7.57
N LEU A 206 4.46 -18.20 8.28
CA LEU A 206 5.89 -18.28 8.53
C LEU A 206 6.11 -18.48 10.02
N GLN A 207 6.83 -19.53 10.39
CA GLN A 207 7.35 -19.69 11.74
C GLN A 207 8.72 -19.02 11.80
N THR A 208 8.81 -17.93 12.56
CA THR A 208 10.02 -17.14 12.71
C THR A 208 10.68 -17.40 14.06
N LYS A 209 11.99 -17.23 14.13
CA LYS A 209 12.78 -17.47 15.35
C LYS A 209 12.46 -16.46 16.44
N ASN A 210 12.30 -15.19 16.09
CA ASN A 210 12.18 -14.10 17.05
C ASN A 210 10.73 -13.64 17.24
N PHE A 211 9.89 -13.69 16.20
CA PHE A 211 8.52 -13.13 16.23
C PHE A 211 7.41 -14.19 16.19
N GLY A 212 7.76 -15.47 16.34
CA GLY A 212 6.81 -16.57 16.34
C GLY A 212 6.10 -16.74 14.99
N LYS A 213 4.82 -17.10 15.02
CA LYS A 213 4.00 -17.28 13.82
C LYS A 213 3.56 -15.92 13.26
N ILE A 214 4.02 -15.58 12.06
CA ILE A 214 3.57 -14.40 11.30
C ILE A 214 2.87 -14.85 10.02
N VAL A 215 1.96 -14.02 9.50
CA VAL A 215 1.47 -14.18 8.12
C VAL A 215 1.99 -13.04 7.29
N GLN A 216 2.59 -13.36 6.15
CA GLN A 216 2.91 -12.38 5.12
C GLN A 216 1.98 -12.61 3.92
N ILE A 217 1.32 -11.54 3.47
CA ILE A 217 0.35 -11.54 2.38
C ILE A 217 0.86 -10.63 1.27
N GLU A 218 0.99 -11.17 0.07
CA GLU A 218 1.24 -10.41 -1.15
C GLU A 218 -0.09 -10.11 -1.84
N VAL A 219 -0.39 -8.84 -2.07
CA VAL A 219 -1.62 -8.40 -2.76
C VAL A 219 -1.26 -7.78 -4.10
N GLY A 220 -1.48 -8.56 -5.17
CA GLY A 220 -1.30 -8.13 -6.55
C GLY A 220 -2.33 -7.06 -6.95
N ALA A 221 -2.06 -6.32 -8.02
CA ALA A 221 -3.06 -5.41 -8.60
C ALA A 221 -4.04 -6.17 -9.46
N THR A 222 -5.23 -5.62 -9.62
CA THR A 222 -6.06 -5.94 -10.77
C THR A 222 -5.20 -5.76 -12.02
N LEU A 223 -5.17 -6.80 -12.87
CA LEU A 223 -4.74 -6.77 -14.27
C LEU A 223 -3.25 -6.94 -14.60
N VAL A 224 -2.28 -6.51 -13.78
CA VAL A 224 -0.87 -6.56 -14.22
C VAL A 224 0.11 -7.05 -13.13
N GLY A 225 -0.26 -7.01 -11.85
CA GLY A 225 0.64 -7.40 -10.75
C GLY A 225 0.63 -8.90 -10.47
N LYS A 226 1.46 -9.68 -11.19
CA LYS A 226 1.74 -11.08 -10.81
C LYS A 226 2.62 -11.10 -9.56
N ILE A 227 2.33 -12.06 -8.69
CA ILE A 227 3.11 -12.35 -7.48
C ILE A 227 4.09 -13.45 -7.84
N GLN A 228 5.39 -13.22 -7.64
CA GLN A 228 6.46 -14.18 -7.92
C GLN A 228 7.19 -14.48 -6.60
N ASN A 229 6.79 -15.55 -5.93
CA ASN A 229 7.46 -16.05 -4.72
C ASN A 229 8.53 -17.08 -5.09
N HIS A 230 9.70 -17.01 -4.43
CA HIS A 230 10.75 -18.00 -4.58
C HIS A 230 10.36 -19.31 -3.88
N PRO A 231 10.71 -20.48 -4.46
CA PRO A 231 10.38 -21.78 -3.90
C PRO A 231 11.31 -22.14 -2.73
N LEU A 232 11.13 -21.48 -1.59
CA LEU A 232 11.94 -21.67 -0.38
C LEU A 232 11.16 -22.47 0.68
N GLN A 233 11.88 -23.25 1.50
CA GLN A 233 11.32 -23.93 2.68
C GLN A 233 11.79 -23.27 3.98
N THR A 234 13.06 -22.89 4.04
CA THR A 234 13.68 -22.10 5.11
C THR A 234 14.16 -20.78 4.55
N PHE A 235 14.33 -19.79 5.42
CA PHE A 235 14.75 -18.45 5.03
C PHE A 235 15.53 -17.74 6.14
N SER A 236 16.35 -16.78 5.72
CA SER A 236 17.11 -15.89 6.60
C SER A 236 16.48 -14.50 6.66
N LYS A 237 16.76 -13.75 7.73
CA LYS A 237 16.36 -12.35 7.85
C LYS A 237 16.92 -11.54 6.68
N GLY A 238 16.07 -10.72 6.05
CA GLY A 238 16.46 -9.89 4.90
C GLY A 238 16.66 -10.65 3.59
N GLN A 239 16.48 -11.98 3.56
CA GLN A 239 16.49 -12.74 2.31
C GLN A 239 15.27 -12.37 1.46
N GLU A 240 15.46 -12.29 0.14
CA GLU A 240 14.36 -12.05 -0.79
C GLU A 240 13.36 -13.22 -0.76
N LYS A 241 12.10 -12.91 -0.46
CA LYS A 241 10.98 -13.86 -0.55
C LYS A 241 10.41 -13.91 -1.96
N GLY A 242 10.36 -12.76 -2.63
CA GLY A 242 9.78 -12.66 -3.97
C GLY A 242 9.74 -11.23 -4.49
N TYR A 243 9.00 -11.06 -5.58
CA TYR A 243 8.81 -9.78 -6.23
C TYR A 243 7.47 -9.70 -6.96
N PHE A 244 7.05 -8.47 -7.27
CA PHE A 244 5.89 -8.22 -8.13
C PHE A 244 6.34 -7.89 -9.55
N ASP A 245 5.61 -8.41 -10.54
CA ASP A 245 5.63 -7.85 -11.89
C ASP A 245 4.86 -6.51 -11.92
N THR A 246 5.03 -5.75 -13.01
CA THR A 246 4.50 -4.37 -13.14
C THR A 246 3.04 -4.24 -12.71
N GLY A 247 2.76 -3.34 -11.76
CA GLY A 247 1.41 -3.09 -11.27
C GLY A 247 1.42 -2.48 -9.87
N GLY A 248 0.25 -2.17 -9.32
CA GLY A 248 0.17 -1.78 -7.91
C GLY A 248 0.55 -2.96 -7.01
N SER A 249 1.34 -2.73 -5.98
CA SER A 249 1.82 -3.76 -5.06
C SER A 249 1.51 -3.38 -3.61
N THR A 250 1.11 -4.36 -2.82
CA THR A 250 0.93 -4.19 -1.38
C THR A 250 1.38 -5.46 -0.68
N ILE A 251 2.22 -5.30 0.34
CA ILE A 251 2.57 -6.37 1.28
C ILE A 251 1.80 -6.11 2.57
N ILE A 252 1.26 -7.16 3.17
CA ILE A 252 0.64 -7.10 4.49
C ILE A 252 1.36 -8.09 5.39
N ILE A 253 1.67 -7.67 6.61
CA ILE A 253 2.18 -8.59 7.64
C ILE A 253 1.24 -8.58 8.83
N LEU A 254 0.88 -9.76 9.30
CA LEU A 254 0.13 -9.99 10.53
C LEU A 254 1.07 -10.44 11.63
N VAL A 255 1.02 -9.77 12.78
CA VAL A 255 1.82 -10.07 13.96
C VAL A 255 0.88 -10.26 15.15
N LYS A 256 1.12 -11.28 15.97
CA LYS A 256 0.31 -11.53 17.17
C LYS A 256 0.56 -10.46 18.24
N LYS A 257 -0.41 -10.31 19.15
CA LYS A 257 -0.31 -9.39 20.30
C LYS A 257 0.93 -9.68 21.14
N ASN A 258 1.48 -8.64 21.76
CA ASN A 258 2.61 -8.72 22.70
C ASN A 258 3.90 -9.35 22.13
N ILE A 259 4.08 -9.38 20.80
CA ILE A 259 5.31 -9.87 20.16
C ILE A 259 6.27 -8.74 19.79
N VAL A 260 5.75 -7.65 19.22
CA VAL A 260 6.56 -6.52 18.71
C VAL A 260 6.06 -5.21 19.30
N SER A 261 7.00 -4.38 19.77
CA SER A 261 6.78 -2.98 20.09
C SER A 261 7.18 -2.17 18.86
N PHE A 262 6.19 -1.64 18.15
CA PHE A 262 6.40 -0.81 16.96
C PHE A 262 6.77 0.62 17.32
N ASP A 263 7.45 1.30 16.42
CA ASP A 263 7.79 2.71 16.58
C ASP A 263 6.52 3.55 16.80
N PRO A 264 6.38 4.26 17.94
CA PRO A 264 5.17 5.00 18.28
C PRO A 264 4.85 6.08 17.24
N ARG A 265 5.85 6.65 16.56
CA ARG A 265 5.64 7.68 15.53
C ARG A 265 4.82 7.14 14.37
N ILE A 266 5.09 5.90 13.95
CA ILE A 266 4.36 5.24 12.85
C ILE A 266 2.89 4.97 13.24
N LEU A 267 2.67 4.57 14.49
CA LEU A 267 1.32 4.38 15.04
C LEU A 267 0.55 5.71 15.07
N GLU A 268 1.17 6.78 15.55
CA GLU A 268 0.57 8.13 15.58
C GLU A 268 0.26 8.66 14.16
N HIS A 269 1.14 8.44 13.19
CA HIS A 269 0.89 8.79 11.80
C HIS A 269 -0.33 8.05 11.25
N THR A 270 -0.42 6.74 11.52
CA THR A 270 -1.55 5.93 11.07
C THR A 270 -2.87 6.43 11.68
N GLN A 271 -2.88 6.79 12.96
CA GLN A 271 -4.04 7.39 13.63
C GLN A 271 -4.48 8.72 13.00
N LYS A 272 -3.52 9.55 12.56
CA LYS A 272 -3.78 10.80 11.81
C LYS A 272 -4.17 10.57 10.35
N ARG A 273 -4.33 9.30 9.94
CA ARG A 273 -4.58 8.88 8.56
C ARG A 273 -3.48 9.34 7.61
N TYR A 274 -2.22 9.22 8.04
CA TYR A 274 -1.04 9.39 7.21
C TYR A 274 -0.36 8.04 7.00
N GLU A 275 0.31 7.90 5.86
CA GLU A 275 1.21 6.78 5.60
C GLU A 275 2.65 7.25 5.82
N THR A 276 3.47 6.40 6.44
CA THR A 276 4.88 6.72 6.70
C THR A 276 5.75 6.14 5.60
N GLN A 277 6.52 6.97 4.89
CA GLN A 277 7.53 6.53 3.93
C GLN A 277 8.64 5.81 4.70
N ILE A 278 8.87 4.55 4.36
CA ILE A 278 9.84 3.67 5.01
C ILE A 278 10.72 3.03 3.93
N PRO A 279 12.05 3.25 3.96
CA PRO A 279 13.00 2.52 3.14
C PRO A 279 12.99 1.01 3.45
N ILE A 280 13.47 0.19 2.51
CA ILE A 280 13.65 -1.24 2.74
C ILE A 280 14.65 -1.50 3.88
N LEU A 281 14.46 -2.58 4.65
CA LEU A 281 15.29 -2.97 5.81
C LEU A 281 15.33 -1.98 6.98
N THR A 282 14.46 -0.96 6.98
CA THR A 282 14.33 -0.04 8.11
C THR A 282 13.79 -0.77 9.33
N VAL A 283 14.37 -0.54 10.50
CA VAL A 283 13.84 -1.06 11.76
C VAL A 283 12.57 -0.27 12.13
N ILE A 284 11.43 -0.94 12.13
CA ILE A 284 10.11 -0.34 12.41
C ILE A 284 9.53 -0.79 13.76
N GLY A 285 10.21 -1.70 14.44
CA GLY A 285 9.85 -2.16 15.78
C GLY A 285 10.92 -3.08 16.37
N LYS A 286 10.73 -3.49 17.61
CA LYS A 286 11.60 -4.46 18.29
C LYS A 286 10.78 -5.53 18.99
N LYS A 287 11.34 -6.73 19.12
CA LYS A 287 10.73 -7.81 19.90
C LYS A 287 10.45 -7.34 21.33
N ILE A 288 9.24 -7.59 21.83
CA ILE A 288 8.93 -7.40 23.24
C ILE A 288 9.65 -8.51 24.01
N THR A 289 10.65 -8.13 24.78
CA THR A 289 11.21 -9.01 25.81
C THR A 289 10.18 -9.07 26.95
N PRO A 290 9.86 -10.24 27.52
CA PRO A 290 8.98 -10.30 28.68
C PRO A 290 9.65 -9.63 29.88
N THR A 291 9.42 -8.33 30.04
CA THR A 291 9.59 -7.62 31.31
C THR A 291 8.28 -7.76 32.09
N LYS A 292 8.38 -7.95 33.42
CA LYS A 292 7.23 -8.01 34.34
C LYS A 292 6.17 -6.94 33.99
N PRO A 293 4.87 -7.26 34.10
CA PRO A 293 3.81 -6.44 33.55
C PRO A 293 3.77 -5.07 34.23
N HIS A 294 4.06 -4.01 33.47
CA HIS A 294 3.54 -2.68 33.76
C HIS A 294 2.26 -2.50 32.95
N PRO A 295 1.14 -2.07 33.58
CA PRO A 295 -0.12 -1.91 32.88
C PRO A 295 -0.03 -0.73 31.91
N ILE A 296 0.07 -1.02 30.62
CA ILE A 296 -0.10 -0.03 29.55
C ILE A 296 -1.61 0.12 29.33
N THR A 297 -2.13 1.30 29.65
CA THR A 297 -3.53 1.66 29.44
C THR A 297 -3.74 1.99 27.95
N TYR A 298 -4.36 1.08 27.20
CA TYR A 298 -4.88 1.40 25.88
C TYR A 298 -6.16 2.25 26.05
N LYS A 299 -6.17 3.48 25.54
CA LYS A 299 -7.43 4.22 25.36
C LYS A 299 -8.26 3.44 24.33
N SER A 300 -9.43 2.98 24.78
CA SER A 300 -10.38 2.19 24.01
C SER A 300 -10.78 2.88 22.71
N PHE A 301 -10.59 2.19 21.59
CA PHE A 301 -11.23 2.55 20.32
C PHE A 301 -12.70 2.14 20.39
N SER A 302 -13.56 3.08 20.77
CA SER A 302 -15.01 2.91 20.68
C SER A 302 -15.66 4.22 20.31
N GLU A 303 -15.66 4.55 19.02
CA GLU A 303 -16.70 5.41 18.45
C GLU A 303 -16.89 5.06 16.96
N PRO A 304 -18.10 4.68 16.53
CA PRO A 304 -18.39 4.47 15.11
C PRO A 304 -18.38 5.83 14.40
N ILE A 305 -17.50 5.95 13.40
CA ILE A 305 -17.43 7.14 12.55
C ILE A 305 -18.70 7.19 11.70
N THR A 306 -19.63 8.05 12.10
CA THR A 306 -20.83 8.38 11.33
C THR A 306 -20.43 9.23 10.12
N PRO A 307 -20.92 8.94 8.91
CA PRO A 307 -20.72 9.83 7.76
C PRO A 307 -21.47 11.14 8.00
N GLN A 308 -20.74 12.26 7.98
CA GLN A 308 -21.31 13.60 8.07
C GLN A 308 -22.27 13.87 6.89
N PRO A 309 -23.43 14.53 7.12
CA PRO A 309 -24.39 14.84 6.07
C PRO A 309 -23.85 15.92 5.12
N LYS A 310 -24.16 15.77 3.83
CA LYS A 310 -23.84 16.74 2.78
C LYS A 310 -24.54 18.07 3.08
N SER A 311 -23.77 19.11 3.36
CA SER A 311 -24.29 20.48 3.40
C SER A 311 -24.62 20.95 1.98
N ASN A 312 -25.92 21.08 1.70
CA ASN A 312 -26.43 21.92 0.63
C ASN A 312 -26.06 23.38 0.91
N GLN A 313 -25.29 24.00 0.02
CA GLN A 313 -25.30 25.45 -0.15
C GLN A 313 -25.33 25.76 -1.65
N ASN A 314 -26.54 25.83 -2.18
CA ASN A 314 -26.87 26.82 -3.20
C ASN A 314 -26.85 28.18 -2.52
N SER A 315 -25.96 29.07 -2.92
CA SER A 315 -26.20 30.50 -2.78
C SER A 315 -25.57 31.24 -3.95
N ASN A 316 -26.36 32.15 -4.48
CA ASN A 316 -26.20 32.82 -5.76
C ASN A 316 -24.96 33.73 -5.78
N CYS A 317 -24.19 33.63 -6.86
CA CYS A 317 -23.15 34.60 -7.18
C CYS A 317 -23.82 35.82 -7.82
N THR A 318 -23.90 36.93 -7.08
CA THR A 318 -24.29 38.24 -7.62
C THR A 318 -23.03 39.07 -7.76
N THR A 319 -22.70 39.38 -9.01
CA THR A 319 -21.66 40.31 -9.44
C THR A 319 -22.00 41.74 -9.01
N GLN A 320 -21.15 42.37 -8.21
CA GLN A 320 -21.02 43.84 -8.19
C GLN A 320 -19.54 44.21 -8.17
N ALA A 321 -19.14 44.84 -9.27
CA ALA A 321 -17.84 45.48 -9.46
C ALA A 321 -17.83 46.82 -8.72
N ASN A 322 -16.73 47.10 -8.01
CA ASN A 322 -16.38 48.45 -7.59
C ASN A 322 -14.91 48.69 -7.98
N HIS A 323 -14.74 49.36 -9.11
CA HIS A 323 -13.48 50.02 -9.47
C HIS A 323 -13.40 51.32 -8.67
N LYS A 324 -12.32 51.47 -7.87
CA LYS A 324 -11.93 52.74 -7.27
C LYS A 324 -11.22 53.58 -8.33
N GLU A 325 -11.75 54.78 -8.52
CA GLU A 325 -11.09 55.91 -9.18
C GLU A 325 -9.85 56.34 -8.38
N SER A 326 -8.78 56.68 -9.09
CA SER A 326 -7.60 57.36 -8.55
C SER A 326 -7.50 58.72 -9.25
N GLU A 327 -7.81 59.77 -8.51
CA GLU A 327 -7.50 61.16 -8.86
C GLU A 327 -5.99 61.39 -8.73
N VAL A 328 -5.38 61.95 -9.79
CA VAL A 328 -4.07 62.59 -9.75
C VAL A 328 -4.26 63.99 -10.34
N GLN A 329 -4.20 65.00 -9.48
CA GLN A 329 -4.07 66.41 -9.82
C GLN A 329 -2.67 66.89 -9.42
N THR A 330 -2.00 67.58 -10.34
CA THR A 330 -0.94 68.60 -10.19
C THR A 330 -0.69 69.10 -11.63
N LEU A 331 -1.16 70.28 -12.06
CA LEU A 331 -0.56 71.63 -11.88
C LEU A 331 0.96 71.55 -12.12
N GLU A 332 1.58 72.10 -13.16
CA GLU A 332 1.35 73.29 -14.01
C GLU A 332 1.90 73.06 -15.44
#